data_AF-A0A9D6BNS7-F1
#
_entry.id   AF-A0A9D6BNS7-F1
#
_cell.length_a   1.000
_cell.length_b   1.000
_cell.length_c   1.000
_cell.angle_alpha   90.00
_cell.angle_beta   90.00
_cell.angle_gamma   90.00
#
_symmetry.space_group_name_H-M   'P 1'
#
loop_
_entity.id
_entity.type
_entity.pdbx_description
1 polymer ?
#
loop_
_entity_poly.entity_id
_entity_poly.type
_entity_poly.pdbx_seq_one_letter_code
_entity_poly.pdbx_strand_id
1 'polypeptide(L)' 'MFWFSKMPDTMSTQCASCGCLSMSTFCSKRCQMIDLGKWLAEGYAIAVTGDDNDDSVDRESDRSGESGPFGDNE' A
#
# COMPACT_ATOMS: atom_id res chain seq x y z
N MET A 1 -1.30 15.63 30.49
CA MET A 1 -0.63 16.69 29.72
C MET A 1 -0.75 16.37 28.23
N PHE A 2 -1.70 16.98 27.52
CA PHE A 2 -1.79 16.89 26.06
C PHE A 2 -1.41 18.27 25.51
N TRP A 3 -0.12 18.47 25.23
CA TRP A 3 0.40 19.72 24.71
C TRP A 3 1.29 19.45 23.51
N PHE A 4 0.67 19.10 22.37
CA PHE A 4 1.34 19.27 21.09
C PHE A 4 0.40 20.03 20.16
N SER A 5 0.50 21.35 20.29
CA SER A 5 -0.02 22.34 19.37
C SER A 5 0.34 21.98 17.93
N LYS A 6 -0.70 22.02 17.12
CA LYS A 6 -0.70 21.95 15.67
C LYS A 6 0.03 23.18 15.10
N MET A 7 1.32 23.04 14.80
CA MET A 7 2.06 23.95 13.93
C MET A 7 2.32 23.23 12.59
N PRO A 8 2.03 23.85 11.42
CA PRO A 8 2.39 23.27 10.14
C PRO A 8 3.88 23.52 9.85
N ASP A 9 4.70 22.48 9.86
CA ASP A 9 6.06 22.52 9.34
C ASP A 9 6.02 22.46 7.81
N THR A 10 6.12 23.62 7.16
CA THR A 10 6.04 23.76 5.69
C THR A 10 7.22 23.16 4.92
N MET A 11 8.03 22.28 5.52
CA MET A 11 9.08 21.54 4.82
C MET A 11 9.51 20.23 5.50
N SER A 12 8.82 19.75 6.54
CA SER A 12 9.18 18.50 7.21
C SER A 12 8.02 17.50 7.23
N THR A 13 8.33 16.21 7.11
CA THR A 13 7.37 15.11 7.16
C THR A 13 7.59 14.33 8.46
N GLN A 14 6.51 13.84 9.06
CA GLN A 14 6.62 12.97 10.22
C GLN A 14 7.12 11.58 9.82
N CYS A 15 8.01 11.02 10.62
CA CYS A 15 8.48 9.65 10.46
C CYS A 15 7.30 8.68 10.55
N ALA A 16 7.10 7.84 9.53
CA ALA A 16 5.98 6.89 9.48
C ALA A 16 6.01 5.84 10.61
N SER A 17 7.18 5.56 11.20
CA SER A 17 7.32 4.53 12.25
C SER A 17 7.21 5.06 13.68
N CYS A 18 7.62 6.31 13.94
CA CYS A 18 7.71 6.86 15.31
C CYS A 18 7.20 8.29 15.46
N GLY A 19 6.81 8.98 14.38
CA GLY A 19 6.16 10.30 14.41
C GLY A 19 7.07 11.52 14.57
N CYS A 20 8.38 11.36 14.78
CA CYS A 20 9.30 12.51 14.88
C CYS A 20 9.47 13.25 13.53
N LEU A 21 9.80 14.55 13.58
CA LEU A 21 10.00 15.38 12.38
C LEU A 21 11.27 14.98 11.63
N SER A 22 11.17 14.84 10.30
CA SER A 22 12.26 14.45 9.43
C SER A 22 12.12 15.08 8.04
N MET A 23 13.23 15.23 7.33
CA MET A 23 13.24 15.62 5.90
C MET A 23 12.97 14.41 4.97
N SER A 24 12.84 13.21 5.53
CA SER A 24 12.56 11.95 4.85
C SER A 24 11.42 11.21 5.56
N THR A 25 10.79 10.24 4.89
CA THR A 25 9.68 9.43 5.43
C THR A 25 10.06 8.62 6.67
N PHE A 26 11.36 8.38 6.90
CA PHE A 26 11.90 7.76 8.11
C PHE A 26 13.05 8.59 8.67
N CYS A 27 13.15 8.69 10.00
CA CYS A 27 14.23 9.43 10.66
C CYS A 27 15.56 8.66 10.77
N SER A 28 15.54 7.34 10.52
CA SER A 28 16.71 6.47 10.67
C SER A 28 16.55 5.15 9.92
N LYS A 29 17.66 4.45 9.69
CA LYS A 29 17.66 3.08 9.15
C LYS A 29 16.86 2.11 10.02
N ARG A 30 16.89 2.30 11.34
CA ARG A 30 16.10 1.49 12.29
C ARG A 30 14.60 1.61 12.01
N CYS A 31 14.09 2.82 11.82
CA CYS A 31 12.65 3.03 11.56
C CYS A 31 12.23 2.39 10.23
N GLN A 32 13.06 2.51 9.19
CA GLN A 32 12.81 1.82 7.92
C GLN A 32 12.73 0.29 8.10
N MET A 33 13.62 -0.32 8.89
CA MET A 33 13.60 -1.77 9.14
C MET A 33 12.40 -2.20 9.98
N ILE A 34 11.97 -1.39 10.95
CA ILE A 34 10.77 -1.67 11.75
C ILE A 34 9.53 -1.67 10.85
N ASP A 35 9.41 -0.67 9.98
CA ASP A 35 8.31 -0.59 9.01
C ASP A 35 8.30 -1.81 8.09
N LEU A 36 9.46 -2.15 7.52
CA LEU A 36 9.62 -3.35 6.69
C LEU A 36 9.24 -4.64 7.45
N GLY A 37 9.59 -4.74 8.74
CA GLY A 37 9.19 -5.85 9.58
C GLY A 37 7.67 -5.97 9.72
N LYS A 38 6.95 -4.85 9.84
CA LYS A 38 5.48 -4.85 9.86
C LYS A 38 4.90 -5.31 8.53
N TRP A 39 5.49 -4.91 7.41
CA TRP A 39 5.09 -5.40 6.08
C TRP A 39 5.25 -6.92 5.96
N LEU A 40 6.42 -7.44 6.31
CA LEU A 40 6.72 -8.88 6.22
C LEU A 40 5.90 -9.72 7.21
N ALA A 41 5.45 -9.12 8.30
CA ALA A 41 4.58 -9.75 9.29
C ALA A 41 3.08 -9.55 9.00
N GLU A 42 2.71 -9.05 7.82
CA GLU A 42 1.32 -8.80 7.42
C GLU A 42 0.57 -7.89 8.42
N GLY A 43 1.30 -7.01 9.11
CA GLY A 43 0.76 -6.15 10.18
C GLY A 43 -0.04 -4.94 9.68
N TYR A 44 -0.10 -4.72 8.37
CA TYR A 44 -0.89 -3.65 7.75
C TYR A 44 -2.19 -4.23 7.19
N ALA A 45 -3.33 -3.83 7.77
CA ALA A 45 -4.65 -4.23 7.30
C ALA A 45 -5.39 -3.02 6.68
N ILE A 46 -6.05 -3.26 5.55
CA ILE A 46 -6.94 -2.28 4.93
C ILE A 46 -8.33 -2.52 5.53
N ALA A 47 -8.89 -1.50 6.18
CA ALA A 47 -10.25 -1.60 6.69
C ALA A 47 -11.25 -1.72 5.53
N VAL A 48 -12.09 -2.76 5.56
CA VAL A 48 -13.25 -2.85 4.68
C VAL A 48 -14.32 -1.92 5.25
N THR A 49 -14.83 -1.03 4.40
CA THR A 49 -16.05 -0.28 4.70
C THR A 49 -17.16 -0.89 3.87
N GLY A 50 -18.06 -1.63 4.52
CA GLY A 50 -19.22 -2.24 3.88
C GLY A 50 -20.33 -2.47 4.90
N ASP A 51 -21.55 -2.05 4.54
CA ASP A 51 -22.76 -2.78 4.91
C ASP A 51 -22.73 -4.10 4.11
N ASP A 52 -23.17 -5.22 4.71
CA ASP A 52 -22.95 -6.62 4.32
C ASP A 52 -23.51 -7.06 2.93
N ASN A 53 -23.30 -6.30 1.86
CA ASN A 53 -23.74 -6.67 0.51
C ASN A 53 -22.64 -6.46 -0.53
N ASP A 54 -21.67 -7.38 -0.55
CA ASP A 54 -20.64 -7.50 -1.58
C ASP A 54 -20.90 -8.78 -2.41
N ASP A 55 -21.88 -8.70 -3.31
CA ASP A 55 -22.06 -9.66 -4.39
C ASP A 55 -21.00 -9.41 -5.48
N SER A 56 -19.94 -10.21 -5.45
CA SER A 56 -19.12 -10.68 -6.57
C SER A 56 -18.73 -9.67 -7.68
N VAL A 57 -17.49 -9.18 -7.66
CA VAL A 57 -16.81 -8.73 -8.89
C VAL A 57 -16.15 -9.92 -9.59
N ASP A 58 -16.89 -10.54 -10.50
CA ASP A 58 -16.37 -11.55 -11.42
C ASP A 58 -15.34 -10.90 -12.36
N ARG A 59 -14.11 -11.40 -12.36
CA ARG A 59 -13.04 -10.91 -13.24
C ARG A 59 -13.13 -11.64 -14.57
N GLU A 60 -14.02 -11.19 -15.45
CA GLU A 60 -14.03 -11.66 -16.83
C GLU A 60 -12.83 -11.09 -17.59
N SER A 61 -11.79 -11.92 -17.74
CA SER A 61 -10.65 -11.68 -18.61
C SER A 61 -10.66 -12.67 -19.78
N ASP A 62 -11.74 -12.70 -20.53
CA ASP A 62 -11.76 -13.25 -21.89
C ASP A 62 -11.59 -12.09 -22.89
N ARG A 63 -10.34 -11.68 -23.09
CA ARG A 63 -9.96 -11.01 -24.34
C ARG A 63 -9.51 -12.08 -25.31
N SER A 64 -10.40 -12.39 -26.23
CA SER A 64 -10.19 -13.13 -27.47
C SER A 64 -8.82 -12.86 -28.09
N GLY A 65 -7.88 -13.78 -27.87
CA GLY A 65 -6.72 -13.96 -28.73
C GLY A 65 -7.18 -14.70 -29.97
N GLU A 66 -7.50 -13.95 -31.01
CA GLU A 66 -7.88 -14.46 -32.33
C GLU A 66 -6.81 -15.40 -32.89
N SER A 67 -7.25 -16.58 -33.31
CA SER A 67 -6.49 -17.64 -33.94
C SER A 67 -5.94 -17.22 -35.30
N GLY A 68 -4.61 -17.15 -35.44
CA GLY A 68 -3.96 -17.24 -36.75
C GLY A 68 -3.86 -18.72 -37.18
N PRO A 69 -4.19 -19.09 -38.44
CA PRO A 69 -4.09 -20.47 -38.89
C PRO A 69 -2.62 -20.78 -39.20
N PHE A 70 -1.92 -21.45 -38.29
CA PHE A 70 -0.65 -22.09 -38.63
C PHE A 70 -0.99 -23.37 -39.39
N GLY A 71 -0.88 -23.30 -40.72
CA GLY A 71 -1.07 -24.44 -41.59
C GLY A 71 0.09 -25.42 -41.44
N ASP A 72 -0.24 -26.67 -41.12
CA ASP A 72 0.66 -27.80 -41.17
C ASP A 72 0.94 -28.15 -42.64
N ASN A 73 2.22 -28.25 -43.03
CA ASN A 73 2.63 -29.19 -44.09
C ASN A 73 4.12 -29.54 -43.91
N GLU A 74 4.30 -30.80 -43.48
CA GLU A 74 5.34 -31.80 -43.80
C GLU A 74 6.78 -31.38 -44.10
#